data_AF-A0A7X8TJA5-F1
#
_entry.id   AF-A0A7X8TJA5-F1
#
_cell.length_a   1.000
_cell.length_b   1.000
_cell.length_c   1.000
_cell.angle_alpha   90.00
_cell.angle_beta   90.00
_cell.angle_gamma   90.00
#
_symmetry.space_group_name_H-M   'P 1'
#
loop_
_entity.id
_entity.type
_entity.pdbx_description
1 polymer ?
#
loop_
_entity_poly.entity_id
_entity_poly.type
_entity_poly.pdbx_seq_one_letter_code
_entity_poly.pdbx_strand_id
1 'polypeptide(L)'
;MTPLPPLIRRQGMTLVTIVKNYGTADEERVETEAQLLNSNEAYFALEDPLYEGDHVEMPDPRGGTILKVAAEIEQNPMPASMKASFGRSNGYAKVKWGQAQPVRQAPVRRLNLELLHSEVISSASTLFADGQYDSAITEAMKSVEVRVRRLTGLELSGAPLMQEAFKPQGFKLDVGVEEGRSGEDERDGFFHLFRGAMVGIRNPKAHELAHGDDPNEALETLALASLLHRRLDIAESRLSR
;
A
#
# COMPACT_ATOMS: atom_id res chain seq x y z
N MET A 1 -29.11 51.66 -9.35
CA MET A 1 -28.94 51.19 -7.96
C MET A 1 -27.72 51.87 -7.39
N THR A 2 -27.90 52.73 -6.38
CA THR A 2 -26.83 53.48 -5.73
C THR A 2 -25.92 52.52 -4.96
N PRO A 3 -24.63 52.38 -5.32
CA PRO A 3 -23.89 51.21 -4.87
C PRO A 3 -22.83 51.58 -3.80
N LEU A 4 -22.53 50.62 -2.90
CA LEU A 4 -21.61 50.64 -1.74
C LEU A 4 -20.23 51.36 -1.89
N PRO A 5 -19.57 51.76 -0.77
CA PRO A 5 -18.36 52.57 -0.79
C PRO A 5 -17.14 51.96 -1.53
N PRO A 6 -16.22 52.79 -2.08
CA PRO A 6 -15.21 52.40 -3.07
C PRO A 6 -14.04 51.53 -2.58
N LEU A 7 -13.86 51.40 -1.26
CA LEU A 7 -12.73 50.66 -0.67
C LEU A 7 -12.92 49.14 -0.71
N ILE A 8 -14.18 48.66 -0.81
CA ILE A 8 -14.52 47.23 -0.68
C ILE A 8 -14.74 46.55 -2.05
N ARG A 9 -14.94 47.31 -3.14
CA ARG A 9 -15.10 46.75 -4.50
C ARG A 9 -13.80 46.32 -5.22
N ARG A 10 -12.64 46.40 -4.57
CA ARG A 10 -11.31 46.26 -5.23
C ARG A 10 -10.61 44.91 -5.09
N GLN A 11 -11.17 43.94 -4.36
CA GLN A 11 -10.65 42.58 -4.27
C GLN A 11 -11.71 41.60 -4.79
N GLY A 12 -11.52 41.08 -6.00
CA GLY A 12 -12.51 40.21 -6.67
C GLY A 12 -12.67 38.86 -5.97
N MET A 13 -13.84 38.23 -6.17
CA MET A 13 -14.04 36.83 -5.83
C MET A 13 -13.23 35.94 -6.77
N THR A 14 -12.71 34.84 -6.24
CA THR A 14 -11.93 33.85 -7.00
C THR A 14 -12.68 32.52 -6.96
N LEU A 15 -12.85 31.90 -8.12
CA LEU A 15 -13.38 30.55 -8.20
C LEU A 15 -12.34 29.58 -7.61
N VAL A 16 -12.77 28.77 -6.64
CA VAL A 16 -11.96 27.76 -5.97
C VAL A 16 -12.73 26.45 -5.91
N THR A 17 -12.02 25.34 -5.77
CA THR A 17 -12.62 24.01 -5.66
C THR A 17 -12.31 23.43 -4.30
N ILE A 18 -13.35 23.20 -3.49
CA ILE A 18 -13.25 22.45 -2.24
C ILE A 18 -13.16 20.97 -2.60
N VAL A 19 -12.11 20.31 -2.13
CA VAL A 19 -11.86 18.88 -2.32
C VAL A 19 -11.95 18.17 -0.97
N LYS A 20 -13.05 17.44 -0.79
CA LYS A 20 -13.28 16.60 0.39
C LYS A 20 -12.67 15.23 0.18
N ASN A 21 -12.23 14.59 1.26
CA ASN A 21 -11.62 13.26 1.23
C ASN A 21 -10.47 13.13 0.21
N TYR A 22 -9.68 14.19 0.06
CA TYR A 22 -8.60 14.29 -0.93
C TYR A 22 -7.70 13.06 -0.97
N GLY A 23 -7.55 12.45 -2.14
CA GLY A 23 -6.69 11.29 -2.38
C GLY A 23 -7.26 9.93 -1.95
N THR A 24 -8.55 9.84 -1.62
CA THR A 24 -9.27 8.59 -1.34
C THR A 24 -10.24 8.22 -2.47
N ALA A 25 -10.87 7.03 -2.39
CA ALA A 25 -11.87 6.60 -3.38
C ALA A 25 -13.18 7.40 -3.34
N ASP A 26 -13.46 8.09 -2.23
CA ASP A 26 -14.68 8.88 -1.98
C ASP A 26 -14.42 10.40 -2.10
N GLU A 27 -13.48 10.79 -2.96
CA GLU A 27 -13.12 12.18 -3.20
C GLU A 27 -14.28 12.96 -3.85
N GLU A 28 -14.69 14.07 -3.23
CA GLU A 28 -15.75 14.96 -3.73
C GLU A 28 -15.17 16.34 -4.03
N ARG A 29 -15.49 16.89 -5.21
CA ARG A 29 -15.09 18.25 -5.61
C ARG A 29 -16.31 19.15 -5.71
N VAL A 30 -16.26 20.28 -5.02
CA VAL A 30 -17.32 21.30 -5.01
C VAL A 30 -16.71 22.65 -5.40
N GLU A 31 -17.14 23.20 -6.52
CA GLU A 31 -16.73 24.55 -6.95
C GLU A 31 -17.51 25.61 -6.17
N THR A 32 -16.80 26.61 -5.66
CA THR A 32 -17.39 27.77 -4.98
C THR A 32 -16.57 29.04 -5.23
N GLU A 33 -17.13 30.18 -4.86
CA GLU A 33 -16.46 31.48 -4.92
C GLU A 33 -15.93 31.85 -3.54
N ALA A 34 -14.62 32.11 -3.45
CA ALA A 34 -13.98 32.56 -2.22
C ALA A 34 -13.29 33.90 -2.42
N GLN A 35 -13.24 34.71 -1.36
CA GLN A 35 -12.41 35.90 -1.33
C GLN A 35 -11.04 35.55 -0.72
N LEU A 36 -10.03 35.42 -1.58
CA LEU A 36 -8.66 35.20 -1.14
C LEU A 36 -8.08 36.52 -0.60
N LEU A 37 -7.79 36.58 0.70
CA LEU A 37 -7.27 37.80 1.34
C LEU A 37 -5.76 37.91 1.18
N ASN A 38 -5.08 36.82 1.49
CA ASN A 38 -3.62 36.71 1.45
C ASN A 38 -3.21 35.22 1.32
N SER A 39 -1.92 34.95 1.36
CA SER A 39 -1.40 33.58 1.25
C SER A 39 -1.86 32.64 2.38
N ASN A 40 -2.34 33.16 3.50
CA ASN A 40 -2.66 32.42 4.72
C ASN A 40 -4.15 32.45 5.10
N GLU A 41 -4.97 33.33 4.51
CA GLU A 41 -6.37 33.52 4.90
C GLU A 41 -7.29 33.72 3.70
N ALA A 42 -8.53 33.23 3.82
CA ALA A 42 -9.61 33.46 2.86
C ALA A 42 -10.97 33.54 3.55
N TYR A 43 -11.95 34.15 2.87
CA TYR A 43 -13.35 34.12 3.27
C TYR A 43 -14.18 33.26 2.31
N PHE A 44 -15.01 32.42 2.89
CA PHE A 44 -16.02 31.59 2.21
C PHE A 44 -17.41 32.00 2.66
N ALA A 45 -18.43 31.70 1.86
CA ALA A 45 -19.80 31.81 2.34
C ALA A 45 -20.02 30.80 3.46
N LEU A 46 -20.80 31.17 4.48
CA LEU A 46 -21.08 30.26 5.60
C LEU A 46 -21.81 28.97 5.16
N GLU A 47 -22.42 28.99 3.97
CA GLU A 47 -23.16 27.85 3.41
C GLU A 47 -22.30 26.95 2.53
N ASP A 48 -21.06 27.35 2.25
CA ASP A 48 -20.12 26.51 1.53
C ASP A 48 -19.80 25.28 2.39
N PRO A 49 -19.81 24.06 1.81
CA PRO A 49 -19.59 22.83 2.55
C PRO A 49 -18.08 22.62 2.80
N LEU A 50 -17.46 23.54 3.52
CA LEU A 50 -16.04 23.55 3.87
C LEU A 50 -15.84 23.28 5.38
N TYR A 51 -15.08 22.24 5.70
CA TYR A 51 -14.76 21.84 7.06
C TYR A 51 -13.24 21.82 7.32
N GLU A 52 -12.85 21.84 8.60
CA GLU A 52 -11.45 21.72 8.98
C GLU A 52 -10.87 20.39 8.48
N GLY A 53 -9.71 20.45 7.81
CA GLY A 53 -9.07 19.30 7.17
C GLY A 53 -9.40 19.13 5.68
N ASP A 54 -10.42 19.82 5.16
CA ASP A 54 -10.71 19.82 3.72
C ASP A 54 -9.61 20.53 2.94
N HIS A 55 -9.45 20.12 1.68
CA HIS A 55 -8.50 20.75 0.78
C HIS A 55 -9.20 21.75 -0.12
N VAL A 56 -8.49 22.80 -0.52
CA VAL A 56 -9.01 23.81 -1.45
C VAL A 56 -7.98 24.01 -2.56
N GLU A 57 -8.40 23.71 -3.78
CA GLU A 57 -7.69 24.06 -5.01
C GLU A 57 -8.01 25.50 -5.39
N MET A 58 -6.98 26.33 -5.53
CA MET A 58 -7.11 27.72 -5.94
C MET A 58 -6.06 28.06 -7.01
N PRO A 59 -6.32 29.03 -7.90
CA PRO A 59 -5.38 29.38 -8.97
C PRO A 59 -4.05 29.94 -8.42
N ASP A 60 -2.93 29.49 -8.97
CA ASP A 60 -1.59 30.04 -8.66
C ASP A 60 -1.30 31.27 -9.55
N PRO A 61 -0.89 32.42 -8.99
CA PRO A 61 -0.41 33.57 -9.76
C PRO A 61 0.75 33.26 -10.73
N ARG A 62 1.49 32.17 -10.51
CA ARG A 62 2.60 31.69 -11.37
C ARG A 62 2.13 30.77 -12.51
N GLY A 63 0.83 30.48 -12.57
CA GLY A 63 0.23 29.51 -13.49
C GLY A 63 0.05 28.14 -12.82
N GLY A 64 -1.10 27.50 -13.08
CA GLY A 64 -1.51 26.25 -12.45
C GLY A 64 -2.44 26.45 -11.25
N THR A 65 -2.59 25.41 -10.43
CA THR A 65 -3.37 25.43 -9.20
C THR A 65 -2.48 25.11 -8.00
N ILE A 66 -2.77 25.72 -6.86
CA ILE A 66 -2.22 25.35 -5.56
C ILE A 66 -3.30 24.68 -4.73
N LEU A 67 -2.91 23.64 -4.01
CA LEU A 67 -3.75 22.95 -3.05
C LEU A 67 -3.37 23.38 -1.63
N LYS A 68 -4.33 23.85 -0.85
CA LYS A 68 -4.15 24.19 0.58
C LYS A 68 -5.13 23.42 1.45
N VAL A 69 -4.83 23.28 2.73
CA VAL A 69 -5.74 22.69 3.71
C VAL A 69 -6.41 23.79 4.52
N ALA A 70 -7.72 23.72 4.70
CA ALA A 70 -8.43 24.52 5.68
C ALA A 70 -8.06 24.04 7.09
N ALA A 71 -7.05 24.67 7.70
CA ALA A 71 -6.50 24.21 8.98
C ALA A 71 -7.31 24.71 10.18
N GLU A 72 -7.89 25.89 10.08
CA GLU A 72 -8.72 26.50 11.10
C GLU A 72 -9.86 27.26 10.42
N ILE A 73 -11.11 27.05 10.85
CA ILE A 73 -12.28 27.74 10.30
C ILE A 73 -13.03 28.48 11.40
N GLU A 74 -13.03 29.81 11.32
CA GLU A 74 -13.78 30.68 12.22
C GLU A 74 -15.10 31.10 11.55
N GLN A 75 -16.21 30.54 12.03
CA GLN A 75 -17.55 30.85 11.52
C GLN A 75 -18.09 32.14 12.14
N ASN A 76 -18.42 33.10 11.28
CA ASN A 76 -18.98 34.40 11.68
C ASN A 76 -20.41 34.54 11.15
N PRO A 77 -21.41 33.93 11.83
CA PRO A 77 -22.81 34.02 11.43
C PRO A 77 -23.34 35.45 11.60
N MET A 78 -24.09 35.93 10.62
CA MET A 78 -24.73 37.24 10.72
C MET A 78 -26.04 37.17 11.50
N PRO A 79 -26.35 38.18 12.36
CA PRO A 79 -27.63 38.26 13.05
C PRO A 79 -28.80 38.29 12.06
N ALA A 80 -29.88 37.57 12.39
CA ALA A 80 -31.06 37.48 11.52
C ALA A 80 -31.66 38.85 11.15
N SER A 81 -31.49 39.86 12.02
CA SER A 81 -31.93 41.24 11.82
C SER A 81 -31.18 41.99 10.71
N MET A 82 -29.98 41.55 10.30
CA MET A 82 -29.17 42.18 9.25
C MET A 82 -29.23 41.48 7.88
N LYS A 83 -29.85 40.29 7.77
CA LYS A 83 -29.91 39.50 6.53
C LYS A 83 -30.51 40.23 5.33
N ALA A 84 -31.51 41.09 5.57
CA ALA A 84 -32.19 41.84 4.51
C ALA A 84 -31.31 42.94 3.89
N SER A 85 -30.34 43.48 4.64
CA SER A 85 -29.52 44.62 4.23
C SER A 85 -28.23 44.21 3.49
N PHE A 86 -27.83 42.93 3.57
CA PHE A 86 -26.59 42.40 3.00
C PHE A 86 -26.85 41.14 2.16
N GLY A 87 -27.83 41.21 1.25
CA GLY A 87 -27.96 40.23 0.17
C GLY A 87 -28.35 38.81 0.60
N ARG A 88 -29.03 38.64 1.75
CA ARG A 88 -29.47 37.34 2.30
C ARG A 88 -28.34 36.38 2.69
N SER A 89 -27.09 36.84 2.78
CA SER A 89 -25.99 36.01 3.27
C SER A 89 -26.18 35.63 4.74
N ASN A 90 -25.93 34.36 5.07
CA ASN A 90 -25.98 33.84 6.44
C ASN A 90 -24.72 34.19 7.26
N GLY A 91 -23.71 34.80 6.64
CA GLY A 91 -22.42 35.13 7.26
C GLY A 91 -21.26 34.68 6.38
N TYR A 92 -20.07 34.67 6.96
CA TYR A 92 -18.86 34.18 6.30
C TYR A 92 -18.07 33.25 7.21
N ALA A 93 -17.36 32.31 6.61
CA ALA A 93 -16.35 31.51 7.29
C ALA A 93 -14.96 32.09 6.97
N LYS A 94 -14.19 32.44 8.00
CA LYS A 94 -12.79 32.83 7.85
C LYS A 94 -11.92 31.58 7.97
N VAL A 95 -11.21 31.26 6.91
CA VAL A 95 -10.36 30.09 6.83
C VAL A 95 -8.91 30.53 6.95
N LYS A 96 -8.15 29.87 7.83
CA LYS A 96 -6.68 29.95 7.82
C LYS A 96 -6.10 28.71 7.16
N TRP A 97 -5.20 28.93 6.22
CA TRP A 97 -4.57 27.88 5.45
C TRP A 97 -3.44 27.20 6.22
N GLY A 98 -3.46 25.88 6.26
CA GLY A 98 -2.32 25.04 6.62
C GLY A 98 -1.56 24.56 5.39
N GLN A 99 -0.41 23.93 5.62
CA GLN A 99 0.27 23.18 4.57
C GLN A 99 -0.37 21.81 4.41
N ALA A 100 -0.80 21.49 3.18
CA ALA A 100 -1.23 20.14 2.84
C ALA A 100 -0.01 19.21 2.97
N GLN A 101 -0.08 18.23 3.88
CA GLN A 101 0.89 17.13 3.82
C GLN A 101 0.60 16.37 2.53
N PRO A 102 1.60 16.07 1.69
CA PRO A 102 1.38 15.26 0.51
C PRO A 102 0.79 13.91 0.95
N VAL A 103 -0.31 13.50 0.32
CA VAL A 103 -0.89 12.17 0.55
C VAL A 103 0.22 11.16 0.29
N ARG A 104 0.61 10.41 1.32
CA ARG A 104 1.59 9.33 1.18
C ARG A 104 0.94 8.18 0.41
N GLN A 105 0.86 8.30 -0.92
CA GLN A 105 0.47 7.19 -1.77
C GLN A 105 1.67 6.25 -1.90
N ALA A 106 1.66 5.16 -1.14
CA ALA A 106 2.59 4.06 -1.39
C ALA A 106 2.31 3.53 -2.81
N PRO A 107 3.33 3.35 -3.67
CA PRO A 107 3.11 2.76 -4.97
C PRO A 107 2.50 1.36 -4.78
N VAL A 108 1.36 1.10 -5.40
CA VAL A 108 0.70 -0.21 -5.34
C VAL A 108 1.60 -1.22 -6.02
N ARG A 109 2.29 -2.05 -5.23
CA ARG A 109 3.08 -3.18 -5.73
C ARG A 109 2.19 -4.41 -5.76
N ARG A 110 1.81 -4.83 -6.97
CA ARG A 110 1.11 -6.10 -7.16
C ARG A 110 2.13 -7.23 -7.21
N LEU A 111 1.81 -8.32 -6.53
CA LEU A 111 2.56 -9.56 -6.66
C LEU A 111 2.26 -10.11 -8.06
N ASN A 112 3.31 -10.37 -8.84
CA ASN A 112 3.21 -10.90 -10.21
C ASN A 112 4.15 -12.09 -10.33
N LEU A 113 3.73 -13.12 -11.08
CA LEU A 113 4.49 -14.37 -11.24
C LEU A 113 5.88 -14.14 -11.86
N GLU A 114 6.01 -13.17 -12.77
CA GLU A 114 7.26 -12.78 -13.42
C GLU A 114 8.32 -12.20 -12.46
N LEU A 115 7.92 -11.76 -11.27
CA LEU A 115 8.82 -11.20 -10.24
C LEU A 115 9.30 -12.25 -9.23
N LEU A 116 8.83 -13.49 -9.35
CA LEU A 116 9.20 -14.60 -8.48
C LEU A 116 10.60 -15.13 -8.81
N HIS A 117 11.11 -16.00 -7.94
CA HIS A 117 12.39 -16.67 -8.16
C HIS A 117 12.35 -17.53 -9.44
N SER A 118 13.46 -17.58 -10.18
CA SER A 118 13.57 -18.28 -11.47
C SER A 118 13.12 -19.74 -11.43
N GLU A 119 13.49 -20.49 -10.39
CA GLU A 119 13.03 -21.88 -10.16
C GLU A 119 11.50 -22.00 -10.06
N VAL A 120 10.82 -21.01 -9.47
CA VAL A 120 9.35 -20.99 -9.38
C VAL A 120 8.75 -20.66 -10.74
N ILE A 121 9.31 -19.67 -11.44
CA ILE A 121 8.87 -19.34 -12.81
C ILE A 121 8.99 -20.58 -13.71
N SER A 122 10.12 -21.28 -13.65
CA SER A 122 10.39 -22.47 -14.46
C SER A 122 9.42 -23.63 -14.15
N SER A 123 9.10 -23.86 -12.88
CA SER A 123 8.26 -25.00 -12.46
C SER A 123 6.76 -24.74 -12.55
N ALA A 124 6.31 -23.49 -12.37
CA ALA A 124 4.90 -23.19 -12.12
C ALA A 124 4.25 -22.24 -13.13
N SER A 125 5.01 -21.48 -13.93
CA SER A 125 4.43 -20.41 -14.79
C SER A 125 3.39 -20.92 -15.78
N THR A 126 3.67 -22.01 -16.50
CA THR A 126 2.75 -22.59 -17.48
C THR A 126 1.48 -23.11 -16.81
N LEU A 127 1.63 -23.87 -15.72
CA LEU A 127 0.50 -24.41 -14.97
C LEU A 127 -0.40 -23.30 -14.41
N PHE A 128 0.21 -22.24 -13.87
CA PHE A 128 -0.54 -21.10 -13.35
C PHE A 128 -1.28 -20.34 -14.46
N ALA A 129 -0.64 -20.13 -15.62
CA ALA A 129 -1.26 -19.49 -16.78
C ALA A 129 -2.44 -20.31 -17.34
N ASP A 130 -2.36 -21.64 -17.24
CA ASP A 130 -3.41 -22.57 -17.65
C ASP A 130 -4.54 -22.71 -16.60
N GLY A 131 -4.48 -21.97 -15.49
CA GLY A 131 -5.46 -22.05 -14.39
C GLY A 131 -5.32 -23.30 -13.51
N GLN A 132 -4.24 -24.07 -13.66
CA GLN A 132 -3.94 -25.27 -12.87
C GLN A 132 -3.18 -24.89 -11.59
N TYR A 133 -3.83 -24.12 -10.72
CA TYR A 133 -3.19 -23.51 -9.55
C TYR A 133 -2.62 -24.53 -8.55
N ASP A 134 -3.37 -25.59 -8.24
CA ASP A 134 -2.89 -26.62 -7.31
C ASP A 134 -1.68 -27.39 -7.85
N SER A 135 -1.65 -27.63 -9.17
CA SER A 135 -0.50 -28.24 -9.84
C SER A 135 0.70 -27.29 -9.83
N ALA A 136 0.48 -25.99 -10.08
CA ALA A 136 1.52 -24.97 -10.03
C ALA A 136 2.17 -24.90 -8.63
N ILE A 137 1.35 -24.90 -7.57
CA ILE A 137 1.81 -24.95 -6.17
C ILE A 137 2.63 -26.22 -5.91
N THR A 138 2.11 -27.37 -6.34
CA THR A 138 2.76 -28.67 -6.10
C THR A 138 4.13 -28.75 -6.75
N GLU A 139 4.26 -28.32 -8.01
CA GLU A 139 5.54 -28.34 -8.71
C GLU A 139 6.53 -27.31 -8.15
N ALA A 140 6.07 -26.12 -7.72
CA ALA A 140 6.93 -25.15 -7.04
C ALA A 140 7.42 -25.64 -5.66
N MET A 141 6.58 -26.31 -4.88
CA MET A 141 7.02 -26.87 -3.59
C MET A 141 7.99 -28.05 -3.79
N LYS A 142 7.77 -28.84 -4.83
CA LYS A 142 8.66 -29.93 -5.24
C LYS A 142 10.00 -29.40 -5.75
N SER A 143 10.06 -28.27 -6.45
CA SER A 143 11.33 -27.66 -6.85
C SER A 143 12.18 -27.25 -5.64
N VAL A 144 11.56 -26.71 -4.58
CA VAL A 144 12.25 -26.44 -3.30
C VAL A 144 12.82 -27.73 -2.71
N GLU A 145 12.02 -28.79 -2.61
CA GLU A 145 12.44 -30.09 -2.07
C GLU A 145 13.61 -30.70 -2.86
N VAL A 146 13.50 -30.72 -4.19
CA VAL A 146 14.55 -31.22 -5.09
C VAL A 146 15.84 -30.42 -4.91
N ARG A 147 15.76 -29.10 -4.81
CA ARG A 147 16.94 -28.25 -4.62
C ARG A 147 17.61 -28.50 -3.26
N VAL A 148 16.83 -28.67 -2.19
CA VAL A 148 17.38 -29.04 -0.86
C VAL A 148 18.09 -30.39 -0.92
N ARG A 149 17.51 -31.42 -1.56
CA ARG A 149 18.20 -32.70 -1.75
C ARG A 149 19.51 -32.56 -2.51
N ARG A 150 19.49 -31.81 -3.63
CA ARG A 150 20.68 -31.57 -4.45
C ARG A 150 21.82 -30.94 -3.64
N LEU A 151 21.50 -29.94 -2.82
CA LEU A 151 22.51 -29.21 -2.03
C LEU A 151 23.01 -30.01 -0.82
N THR A 152 22.21 -30.91 -0.26
CA THR A 152 22.56 -31.67 0.95
C THR A 152 23.07 -33.09 0.69
N GLY A 153 22.77 -33.65 -0.49
CA GLY A 153 23.01 -35.06 -0.82
C GLY A 153 22.13 -36.06 -0.04
N LEU A 154 21.09 -35.59 0.65
CA LEU A 154 20.22 -36.43 1.46
C LEU A 154 19.17 -37.16 0.61
N GLU A 155 18.95 -38.44 0.88
CA GLU A 155 17.88 -39.26 0.31
C GLU A 155 16.60 -39.25 1.17
N LEU A 156 16.30 -38.10 1.79
CA LEU A 156 15.08 -37.89 2.56
C LEU A 156 14.04 -37.12 1.73
N SER A 157 12.78 -37.11 2.17
CA SER A 157 11.70 -36.37 1.51
C SER A 157 10.82 -35.66 2.54
N GLY A 158 10.17 -34.58 2.13
CA GLY A 158 9.21 -33.82 2.94
C GLY A 158 9.81 -33.25 4.23
N ALA A 159 9.07 -33.36 5.33
CA ALA A 159 9.47 -32.79 6.62
C ALA A 159 10.79 -33.37 7.19
N PRO A 160 11.06 -34.70 7.12
CA PRO A 160 12.35 -35.26 7.51
C PRO A 160 13.55 -34.64 6.79
N LEU A 161 13.42 -34.37 5.48
CA LEU A 161 14.47 -33.72 4.71
C LEU A 161 14.77 -32.31 5.22
N MET A 162 13.73 -31.50 5.40
CA MET A 162 13.88 -30.13 5.90
C MET A 162 14.46 -30.12 7.32
N GLN A 163 14.07 -31.10 8.13
CA GLN A 163 14.57 -31.23 9.49
C GLN A 163 16.08 -31.47 9.52
N GLU A 164 16.58 -32.42 8.74
CA GLU A 164 18.02 -32.71 8.68
C GLU A 164 18.82 -31.63 7.95
N ALA A 165 18.22 -30.94 6.98
CA ALA A 165 18.89 -29.89 6.22
C ALA A 165 19.13 -28.62 7.05
N PHE A 166 18.16 -28.21 7.88
CA PHE A 166 18.12 -26.88 8.50
C PHE A 166 18.13 -26.89 10.04
N LYS A 167 18.25 -28.05 10.70
CA LYS A 167 18.24 -28.11 12.17
C LYS A 167 19.20 -27.08 12.80
N PRO A 168 18.76 -26.28 13.80
CA PRO A 168 19.56 -25.18 14.35
C PRO A 168 20.95 -25.60 14.83
N GLN A 169 21.06 -26.81 15.39
CA GLN A 169 22.32 -27.40 15.82
C GLN A 169 22.83 -28.37 14.74
N GLY A 170 23.71 -27.87 13.87
CA GLY A 170 24.31 -28.65 12.79
C GLY A 170 23.53 -28.60 11.48
N PHE A 171 23.06 -27.42 11.08
CA PHE A 171 22.48 -27.20 9.76
C PHE A 171 23.47 -27.61 8.66
N LYS A 172 22.97 -28.28 7.63
CA LYS A 172 23.73 -28.55 6.40
C LYS A 172 23.67 -27.38 5.43
N LEU A 173 22.59 -26.60 5.50
CA LEU A 173 22.37 -25.41 4.68
C LEU A 173 22.20 -24.20 5.59
N ASP A 174 23.14 -23.26 5.53
CA ASP A 174 23.02 -21.98 6.25
C ASP A 174 22.21 -20.97 5.42
N VAL A 175 20.99 -20.68 5.88
CA VAL A 175 20.06 -19.73 5.24
C VAL A 175 19.94 -18.38 5.93
N GLY A 176 20.61 -18.19 7.08
CA GLY A 176 20.58 -16.92 7.81
C GLY A 176 21.29 -15.82 7.04
N VAL A 177 20.84 -14.58 7.11
CA VAL A 177 21.52 -13.40 6.55
C VAL A 177 22.21 -12.63 7.67
N GLU A 178 21.53 -12.52 8.81
CA GLU A 178 22.03 -11.76 9.96
C GLU A 178 23.07 -12.55 10.77
N GLU A 179 23.85 -11.81 11.56
CA GLU A 179 24.85 -12.37 12.48
C GLU A 179 24.38 -12.30 13.94
N GLY A 180 25.10 -13.00 14.82
CA GLY A 180 24.81 -13.06 16.25
C GLY A 180 23.44 -13.66 16.56
N ARG A 181 22.83 -13.23 17.66
CA ARG A 181 21.54 -13.74 18.15
C ARG A 181 20.41 -13.60 17.12
N SER A 182 20.36 -12.48 16.39
CA SER A 182 19.36 -12.27 15.34
C SER A 182 19.51 -13.29 14.20
N GLY A 183 20.74 -13.67 13.85
CA GLY A 183 21.01 -14.72 12.89
C GLY A 183 20.64 -16.12 13.40
N GLU A 184 20.77 -16.39 14.69
CA GLU A 184 20.33 -17.66 15.30
C GLU A 184 18.80 -17.79 15.24
N ASP A 185 18.08 -16.73 15.66
CA ASP A 185 16.62 -16.66 15.61
C ASP A 185 16.10 -16.77 14.17
N GLU A 186 16.79 -16.14 13.21
CA GLU A 186 16.43 -16.21 11.79
C GLU A 186 16.59 -17.63 11.23
N ARG A 187 17.69 -18.33 11.55
CA ARG A 187 17.90 -19.73 11.12
C ARG A 187 16.82 -20.66 11.68
N ASP A 188 16.47 -20.49 12.96
CA ASP A 188 15.40 -21.26 13.59
C ASP A 188 14.04 -20.97 12.95
N GLY A 189 13.74 -19.70 12.66
CA GLY A 189 12.55 -19.29 11.93
C GLY A 189 12.47 -19.94 10.54
N PHE A 190 13.55 -19.91 9.76
CA PHE A 190 13.55 -20.55 8.45
C PHE A 190 13.49 -22.08 8.53
N PHE A 191 14.10 -22.71 9.53
CA PHE A 191 13.90 -24.13 9.80
C PHE A 191 12.41 -24.47 9.94
N HIS A 192 11.67 -23.69 10.72
CA HIS A 192 10.23 -23.85 10.87
C HIS A 192 9.46 -23.58 9.58
N LEU A 193 9.84 -22.56 8.80
CA LEU A 193 9.20 -22.24 7.52
C LEU A 193 9.39 -23.37 6.48
N PHE A 194 10.61 -23.86 6.29
CA PHE A 194 10.89 -24.95 5.36
C PHE A 194 10.11 -26.22 5.75
N ARG A 195 10.17 -26.61 7.03
CA ARG A 195 9.44 -27.78 7.52
C ARG A 195 7.93 -27.59 7.41
N GLY A 196 7.43 -26.43 7.82
CA GLY A 196 6.01 -26.07 7.78
C GLY A 196 5.45 -26.07 6.36
N ALA A 197 6.19 -25.55 5.38
CA ALA A 197 5.77 -25.55 3.99
C ALA A 197 5.63 -26.97 3.42
N MET A 198 6.51 -27.91 3.80
CA MET A 198 6.38 -29.31 3.38
C MET A 198 5.19 -30.02 4.05
N VAL A 199 4.91 -29.73 5.33
CA VAL A 199 3.82 -30.39 6.07
C VAL A 199 2.45 -29.78 5.76
N GLY A 200 2.35 -28.47 5.64
CA GLY A 200 1.08 -27.74 5.56
C GLY A 200 0.63 -27.42 4.12
N ILE A 201 1.55 -27.40 3.15
CA ILE A 201 1.23 -27.02 1.78
C ILE A 201 1.36 -28.24 0.86
N ARG A 202 2.54 -28.88 0.84
CA ARG A 202 2.81 -30.02 -0.05
C ARG A 202 2.03 -31.27 0.37
N ASN A 203 2.01 -31.63 1.65
CA ASN A 203 1.44 -32.90 2.11
C ASN A 203 -0.12 -32.97 2.06
N PRO A 204 -0.89 -31.94 2.44
CA PRO A 204 -2.36 -32.04 2.42
C PRO A 204 -2.90 -32.08 0.98
N LYS A 205 -2.34 -31.25 0.09
CA LYS A 205 -2.74 -31.18 -1.33
C LYS A 205 -2.35 -32.40 -2.17
N ALA A 206 -1.51 -33.31 -1.63
CA ALA A 206 -1.21 -34.59 -2.28
C ALA A 206 -2.25 -35.68 -1.98
N HIS A 207 -3.13 -35.47 -0.97
CA HIS A 207 -4.05 -36.49 -0.46
C HIS A 207 -5.53 -36.08 -0.44
N GLU A 208 -5.86 -34.79 -0.50
CA GLU A 208 -7.23 -34.29 -0.61
C GLU A 208 -7.55 -33.81 -2.04
N LEU A 209 -8.79 -34.02 -2.50
CA LEU A 209 -9.26 -33.53 -3.81
C LEU A 209 -9.18 -32.00 -3.81
N ALA A 210 -8.36 -31.46 -4.73
CA ALA A 210 -8.14 -30.05 -5.02
C ALA A 210 -9.36 -29.14 -4.75
N HIS A 211 -9.17 -28.14 -3.89
CA HIS A 211 -10.14 -27.07 -3.60
C HIS A 211 -9.59 -25.67 -3.98
N GLY A 212 -8.39 -25.59 -4.56
CA GLY A 212 -7.65 -24.34 -4.76
C GLY A 212 -7.94 -23.67 -6.10
N ASP A 213 -9.11 -23.05 -6.24
CA ASP A 213 -9.46 -22.25 -7.42
C ASP A 213 -9.11 -20.75 -7.30
N ASP A 214 -8.60 -20.29 -6.15
CA ASP A 214 -8.23 -18.87 -5.97
C ASP A 214 -6.81 -18.59 -6.52
N PRO A 215 -6.68 -17.83 -7.62
CA PRO A 215 -5.38 -17.44 -8.16
C PRO A 215 -4.54 -16.62 -7.19
N ASN A 216 -5.15 -15.86 -6.27
CA ASN A 216 -4.42 -15.02 -5.33
C ASN A 216 -3.73 -15.86 -4.26
N GLU A 217 -4.45 -16.80 -3.63
CA GLU A 217 -3.89 -17.73 -2.66
C GLU A 217 -2.78 -18.59 -3.28
N ALA A 218 -2.98 -19.02 -4.53
CA ALA A 218 -1.96 -19.73 -5.27
C ALA A 218 -0.72 -18.87 -5.49
N LEU A 219 -0.88 -17.61 -5.87
CA LEU A 219 0.24 -16.69 -6.06
C LEU A 219 0.99 -16.39 -4.75
N GLU A 220 0.29 -16.26 -3.63
CA GLU A 220 0.88 -16.13 -2.29
C GLU A 220 1.73 -17.35 -1.92
N THR A 221 1.22 -18.55 -2.23
CA THR A 221 1.95 -19.80 -2.02
C THR A 221 3.19 -19.89 -2.91
N LEU A 222 3.09 -19.49 -4.18
CA LEU A 222 4.24 -19.40 -5.09
C LEU A 222 5.26 -18.35 -4.60
N ALA A 223 4.80 -17.26 -3.99
CA ALA A 223 5.68 -16.27 -3.39
C ALA A 223 6.44 -16.81 -2.18
N LEU A 224 5.80 -17.65 -1.35
CA LEU A 224 6.49 -18.37 -0.28
C LEU A 224 7.57 -19.30 -0.84
N ALA A 225 7.26 -20.12 -1.86
CA ALA A 225 8.25 -20.98 -2.51
C ALA A 225 9.43 -20.16 -3.09
N SER A 226 9.13 -19.00 -3.67
CA SER A 226 10.12 -18.05 -4.18
C SER A 226 11.02 -17.50 -3.06
N LEU A 227 10.45 -17.14 -1.91
CA LEU A 227 11.22 -16.71 -0.74
C LEU A 227 12.16 -17.82 -0.25
N LEU A 228 11.67 -19.06 -0.18
CA LEU A 228 12.48 -20.21 0.22
C LEU A 228 13.64 -20.46 -0.76
N HIS A 229 13.40 -20.36 -2.07
CA HIS A 229 14.47 -20.46 -3.06
C HIS A 229 15.53 -19.35 -2.92
N ARG A 230 15.14 -18.11 -2.65
CA ARG A 230 16.09 -17.02 -2.39
C ARG A 230 16.98 -17.30 -1.17
N ARG A 231 16.44 -17.98 -0.16
CA ARG A 231 17.22 -18.43 1.00
C ARG A 231 18.17 -19.59 0.65
N LEU A 232 17.77 -20.47 -0.25
CA LEU A 232 18.66 -21.50 -0.79
C LEU A 232 19.79 -20.91 -1.63
N ASP A 233 19.59 -19.81 -2.35
CA ASP A 233 20.68 -19.11 -3.06
C ASP A 233 21.80 -18.70 -2.11
N ILE A 234 21.41 -18.18 -0.93
CA ILE A 234 22.37 -17.80 0.12
C ILE A 234 23.15 -19.02 0.60
N ALA A 235 22.46 -20.12 0.91
CA ALA A 235 23.10 -21.36 1.36
C ALA A 235 24.05 -21.93 0.29
N GLU A 236 23.62 -21.98 -0.97
CA GLU A 236 24.42 -22.47 -2.10
C GLU A 236 25.69 -21.62 -2.32
N SER A 237 25.56 -20.29 -2.19
CA SER A 237 26.71 -19.37 -2.29
C SER A 237 27.77 -19.62 -1.21
N ARG A 238 27.37 -20.15 -0.05
CA ARG A 238 28.26 -20.47 1.07
C ARG A 238 28.92 -21.84 0.93
N LEU A 239 28.21 -22.82 0.36
CA LEU A 239 28.77 -24.14 0.05
C LEU A 239 29.85 -24.09 -1.04
N SER A 240 29.78 -23.07 -1.90
CA SER A 240 30.72 -22.88 -3.01
C SER A 240 31.99 -22.10 -2.61
N ARG A 241 32.11 -21.67 -1.34
CA ARG A 241 33.29 -20.99 -0.79
C ARG A 241 34.15 -21.97 -0.01
#